data_AF-A0A656KK68-F1
#
_entry.id   AF-A0A656KK68-F1
#
_cell.length_a   1.000
_cell.length_b   1.000
_cell.length_c   1.000
_cell.angle_alpha   90.00
_cell.angle_beta   90.00
_cell.angle_gamma   90.00
#
_symmetry.space_group_name_H-M   'P 1'
#
loop_
_entity.id
_entity.type
_entity.pdbx_description
1 polymer ?
#
loop_
_entity_poly.entity_id
_entity_poly.type
_entity_poly.pdbx_seq_one_letter_code
_entity_poly.pdbx_strand_id
1 'polypeptide(L)'
;MEMAEFSCIVPTVLDLLPLCRAKTDIVEFKDAFNLIKQIFDRPGTLELPAARLEFIIEQYDSWREIWRDEEGRPDLGFEAFATSFPLAGRKVLDQAALIALVLCDTHGLEFKYGIKASQVMKREAEDLYIFRLEDGIQLTPETQGNFLERCAANLSYIKRCKFMLRKKGSPWIGLIDLLRGYIEIITSIGPKSDIDRLLRGELDIVRKMQLPQLHRLSEAADYEMRHSYPESDSVRRYHEISLAAKFRAAVKFEALKNTYKFTLCDFLLDPSYAISSPCSTMALLFDYPVRKEHRIVLIEWADDLGTDQEYYARAKAHMLESPKPDVLLLPGCYGIVEDPIRRRFGLVLATPSHIRYNQAQIRPADAISPSCMPFSLRELLERRHSFCVYILDLGTRISLAKKLIAAVHAMHCVGWVHENLRSSCILFFPSQNQTGHPHPIDYDCPVLLGLCGPHDEYSDAYRPNSHDLYSDGSASESDVWIDSHIERRDIQRRDLQRREVRPSPKSNSNNYYAHPDKRWNPAVRYSRAHDIYSLGCLLLEIGLWEPLEQVTDVLDRDYDRVKRALQEATLRLDG
;
A
#
# COMPACT_ATOMS: atom_id res chain seq x y z
N MET A 1 2.28 -44.50 -17.26
CA MET A 1 3.11 -44.28 -16.06
C MET A 1 2.91 -42.86 -15.55
N GLU A 2 3.08 -41.84 -16.40
CA GLU A 2 2.81 -40.43 -16.08
C GLU A 2 1.40 -40.16 -15.51
N MET A 3 0.32 -40.67 -16.11
CA MET A 3 -1.06 -40.42 -15.61
C MET A 3 -1.33 -40.97 -14.19
N ALA A 4 -0.63 -42.03 -13.78
CA ALA A 4 -0.78 -42.59 -12.43
C ALA A 4 -0.02 -41.75 -11.39
N GLU A 5 1.17 -41.26 -11.73
CA GLU A 5 1.93 -40.33 -10.88
C GLU A 5 1.21 -38.99 -10.69
N PHE A 6 0.50 -38.50 -11.70
CA PHE A 6 -0.27 -37.27 -11.57
C PHE A 6 -1.55 -37.43 -10.76
N SER A 7 -2.13 -38.63 -10.72
CA SER A 7 -3.37 -38.90 -9.97
C SER A 7 -3.23 -38.76 -8.45
N CYS A 8 -2.02 -38.93 -7.91
CA CYS A 8 -1.77 -38.83 -6.46
C CYS A 8 -1.26 -37.45 -6.00
N ILE A 9 -0.93 -36.54 -6.92
CA ILE A 9 -0.44 -35.19 -6.58
C ILE A 9 -1.51 -34.39 -5.85
N VAL A 10 -2.71 -34.30 -6.44
CA VAL A 10 -3.80 -33.46 -5.90
C VAL A 10 -4.19 -33.91 -4.49
N PRO A 11 -4.53 -35.19 -4.24
CA PRO A 11 -4.86 -35.64 -2.89
C PRO A 11 -3.75 -35.37 -1.87
N THR A 12 -2.49 -35.66 -2.23
CA THR A 12 -1.36 -35.47 -1.33
C THR A 12 -1.13 -33.99 -0.98
N VAL A 13 -1.25 -33.08 -1.94
CA VAL A 13 -1.13 -31.63 -1.66
C VAL A 13 -2.26 -31.18 -0.74
N LEU A 14 -3.50 -31.56 -1.04
CA LEU A 14 -4.67 -31.19 -0.24
C LEU A 14 -4.60 -31.73 1.20
N ASP A 15 -3.90 -32.84 1.43
CA ASP A 15 -3.63 -33.37 2.78
C ASP A 15 -2.43 -32.66 3.47
N LEU A 16 -1.41 -32.23 2.71
CA LEU A 16 -0.23 -31.54 3.26
C LEU A 16 -0.51 -30.10 3.67
N LEU A 17 -1.24 -29.32 2.86
CA LEU A 17 -1.48 -27.90 3.14
C LEU A 17 -2.11 -27.66 4.53
N PRO A 18 -3.14 -28.42 4.96
CA PRO A 18 -3.72 -28.31 6.30
C PRO A 18 -2.79 -28.73 7.44
N LEU A 19 -1.87 -29.68 7.21
CA LEU A 19 -0.89 -30.12 8.20
C LEU A 19 0.12 -29.01 8.51
N CYS A 20 0.59 -28.31 7.47
CA CYS A 20 1.47 -27.15 7.63
C CYS A 20 0.72 -26.00 8.33
N ARG A 21 -0.48 -25.68 7.83
CA ARG A 21 -1.30 -24.56 8.31
C ARG A 21 -2.78 -24.91 8.20
N ALA A 22 -3.53 -24.90 9.29
CA ALA A 22 -4.96 -25.16 9.25
C ALA A 22 -5.73 -23.88 8.87
N LYS A 23 -6.60 -23.97 7.87
CA LYS A 23 -7.65 -22.97 7.59
C LYS A 23 -8.97 -23.47 8.19
N THR A 24 -9.09 -23.45 9.51
CA THR A 24 -10.38 -23.71 10.16
C THR A 24 -10.96 -22.40 10.66
N ASP A 25 -12.24 -22.15 10.37
CA ASP A 25 -13.04 -21.09 11.00
C ASP A 25 -13.16 -21.30 12.52
N ILE A 26 -12.78 -22.49 12.98
CA ILE A 26 -12.62 -22.85 14.38
C ILE A 26 -11.19 -22.48 14.80
N VAL A 27 -11.11 -21.60 15.80
CA VAL A 27 -9.91 -21.06 16.43
C VAL A 27 -9.17 -22.16 17.22
N GLU A 28 -8.68 -23.20 16.55
CA GLU A 28 -7.73 -24.15 17.13
C GLU A 28 -6.32 -23.86 16.57
N PHE A 29 -5.55 -23.06 17.31
CA PHE A 29 -4.16 -22.65 17.05
C PHE A 29 -3.12 -23.80 17.12
N LYS A 30 -3.43 -24.95 16.53
CA LYS A 30 -2.64 -26.18 16.67
C LYS A 30 -2.14 -26.72 15.32
N ASP A 31 -1.79 -25.84 14.39
CA ASP A 31 -1.03 -26.22 13.20
C ASP A 31 0.47 -26.03 13.40
N ALA A 32 1.28 -26.58 12.49
CA ALA A 32 2.71 -26.66 12.69
C ALA A 32 3.38 -25.28 12.73
N PHE A 33 2.95 -24.35 11.85
CA PHE A 33 3.44 -22.97 11.84
C PHE A 33 3.16 -22.22 13.16
N ASN A 34 1.93 -22.25 13.67
CA ASN A 34 1.62 -21.54 14.92
C ASN A 34 2.33 -22.16 16.13
N LEU A 35 2.49 -23.49 16.16
CA LEU A 35 3.23 -24.15 17.22
C LEU A 35 4.68 -23.70 17.25
N ILE A 36 5.33 -23.57 16.09
CA ILE A 36 6.69 -23.06 16.00
C ILE A 36 6.76 -21.56 16.32
N LYS A 37 5.82 -20.76 15.84
CA LYS A 37 5.71 -19.32 16.16
C LYS A 37 5.65 -19.07 17.67
N GLN A 38 4.84 -19.84 18.41
CA GLN A 38 4.73 -19.73 19.87
C GLN A 38 6.06 -19.99 20.62
N ILE A 39 7.02 -20.66 19.99
CA ILE A 39 8.36 -20.88 20.56
C ILE A 39 9.13 -19.56 20.61
N PHE A 40 8.97 -18.72 19.58
CA PHE A 40 9.68 -17.45 19.43
C PHE A 40 8.97 -16.27 20.11
N ASP A 41 7.64 -16.27 20.14
CA ASP A 41 6.80 -15.17 20.69
C ASP A 41 6.78 -15.11 22.23
N ARG A 42 7.79 -15.69 22.91
CA ARG A 42 7.94 -15.59 24.37
C ARG A 42 8.46 -14.19 24.73
N PRO A 43 7.81 -13.49 25.69
CA PRO A 43 8.20 -12.12 26.06
C PRO A 43 9.69 -12.03 26.40
N GLY A 44 10.39 -11.08 25.78
CA GLY A 44 11.79 -10.75 26.10
C GLY A 44 12.85 -11.73 25.55
N THR A 45 12.52 -12.58 24.57
CA THR A 45 13.47 -13.56 24.01
C THR A 45 13.94 -13.27 22.59
N LEU A 46 13.03 -13.27 21.60
CA LEU A 46 13.39 -13.22 20.16
C LEU A 46 12.26 -12.58 19.32
N GLU A 47 12.04 -11.28 19.46
CA GLU A 47 10.96 -10.57 18.76
C GLU A 47 11.11 -10.57 17.24
N LEU A 48 12.31 -10.27 16.72
CA LEU A 48 12.58 -10.27 15.28
C LEU A 48 12.34 -11.64 14.62
N PRO A 49 12.85 -12.77 15.16
CA PRO A 49 12.55 -14.10 14.61
C PRO A 49 11.06 -14.45 14.59
N ALA A 50 10.32 -14.06 15.63
CA ALA A 50 8.87 -14.23 15.66
C ALA A 50 8.21 -13.41 14.54
N ALA A 51 8.60 -12.14 14.38
CA ALA A 51 8.10 -11.26 13.33
C ALA A 51 8.43 -11.76 11.92
N ARG A 52 9.64 -12.29 11.69
CA ARG A 52 10.03 -12.92 10.42
C ARG A 52 9.14 -14.12 10.09
N LEU A 53 8.91 -15.00 11.06
CA LEU A 53 8.06 -16.17 10.86
C LEU A 53 6.60 -15.77 10.64
N GLU A 54 6.08 -14.75 11.35
CA GLU A 54 4.76 -14.16 11.08
C GLU A 54 4.65 -13.67 9.63
N PHE A 55 5.66 -12.95 9.16
CA PHE A 55 5.68 -12.43 7.79
C PHE A 55 5.68 -13.55 6.74
N ILE A 56 6.46 -14.61 6.96
CA ILE A 56 6.50 -15.79 6.09
C ILE A 56 5.15 -16.53 6.08
N ILE A 57 4.51 -16.67 7.25
CA ILE A 57 3.19 -17.28 7.37
C ILE A 57 2.14 -16.47 6.60
N GLU A 58 2.17 -15.14 6.70
CA GLU A 58 1.23 -14.26 5.99
C GLU A 58 1.35 -14.41 4.46
N GLN A 59 2.56 -14.53 3.92
CA GLN A 59 2.76 -14.79 2.49
C GLN A 59 2.20 -16.15 2.06
N TYR A 60 2.41 -17.18 2.89
CA TYR A 60 1.84 -18.50 2.63
C TYR A 60 0.31 -18.50 2.72
N ASP A 61 -0.26 -17.83 3.72
CA ASP A 61 -1.71 -17.71 3.90
C ASP A 61 -2.34 -16.96 2.72
N SER A 62 -1.72 -15.86 2.28
CA SER A 62 -2.12 -15.10 1.09
C SER A 62 -2.10 -15.95 -0.18
N TRP A 63 -1.03 -16.74 -0.40
CA TRP A 63 -0.99 -17.66 -1.54
C TRP A 63 -2.06 -18.74 -1.44
N ARG A 64 -2.39 -19.23 -0.24
CA ARG A 64 -3.49 -20.20 -0.13
C ARG A 64 -4.87 -19.60 -0.42
N GLU A 65 -5.04 -18.29 -0.39
CA GLU A 65 -6.31 -17.64 -0.75
C GLU A 65 -6.62 -17.76 -2.25
N ILE A 66 -5.61 -17.94 -3.12
CA ILE A 66 -5.85 -18.14 -4.56
C ILE A 66 -6.47 -19.50 -4.88
N TRP A 67 -6.43 -20.45 -3.94
CA TRP A 67 -6.95 -21.80 -4.12
C TRP A 67 -8.34 -22.02 -3.50
N ARG A 68 -9.06 -20.95 -3.12
CA ARG A 68 -10.46 -21.09 -2.73
C ARG A 68 -11.32 -21.46 -3.95
N ASP A 69 -12.33 -22.29 -3.74
CA ASP A 69 -13.33 -22.58 -4.76
C ASP A 69 -14.43 -21.49 -4.81
N GLU A 70 -15.43 -21.70 -5.66
CA GLU A 70 -16.56 -20.78 -5.84
C GLU A 70 -17.39 -20.61 -4.56
N GLU A 71 -17.43 -21.62 -3.69
CA GLU A 71 -18.10 -21.57 -2.38
C GLU A 71 -17.19 -21.02 -1.26
N GLY A 72 -15.95 -20.64 -1.57
CA GLY A 72 -14.98 -20.12 -0.62
C GLY A 72 -14.30 -21.18 0.26
N ARG A 73 -14.47 -22.48 -0.02
CA ARG A 73 -13.78 -23.57 0.69
C ARG A 73 -12.28 -23.53 0.36
N PRO A 74 -11.40 -23.73 1.35
CA PRO A 74 -9.96 -23.60 1.16
C PRO A 74 -9.38 -24.72 0.27
N ASP A 75 -8.35 -24.37 -0.50
CA ASP A 75 -7.48 -25.25 -1.28
C ASP A 75 -8.10 -26.04 -2.45
N LEU A 76 -9.42 -26.17 -2.54
CA LEU A 76 -10.09 -26.97 -3.58
C LEU A 76 -9.87 -26.44 -5.01
N GLY A 77 -9.63 -25.13 -5.18
CA GLY A 77 -9.27 -24.54 -6.47
C GLY A 77 -7.95 -25.06 -7.06
N PHE A 78 -7.09 -25.68 -6.24
CA PHE A 78 -5.83 -26.27 -6.69
C PHE A 78 -6.03 -27.47 -7.63
N GLU A 79 -7.11 -28.25 -7.47
CA GLU A 79 -7.37 -29.46 -8.25
C GLU A 79 -7.44 -29.16 -9.76
N ALA A 80 -8.21 -28.14 -10.14
CA ALA A 80 -8.36 -27.71 -11.53
C ALA A 80 -7.02 -27.24 -12.13
N PHE A 81 -6.22 -26.53 -11.33
CA PHE A 81 -4.89 -26.04 -11.73
C PHE A 81 -3.91 -27.19 -11.95
N ALA A 82 -3.78 -28.10 -10.98
CA ALA A 82 -2.84 -29.21 -11.05
C ALA A 82 -3.19 -30.19 -12.18
N THR A 83 -4.49 -30.36 -12.47
CA THR A 83 -4.96 -31.15 -13.63
C THR A 83 -4.51 -30.52 -14.95
N SER A 84 -4.55 -29.19 -15.05
CA SER A 84 -4.16 -28.45 -16.25
C SER A 84 -2.64 -28.27 -16.37
N PHE A 85 -1.93 -28.20 -15.25
CA PHE A 85 -0.50 -27.92 -15.15
C PHE A 85 0.21 -28.94 -14.23
N PRO A 86 0.32 -30.21 -14.64
CA PRO A 86 0.80 -31.30 -13.80
C PRO A 86 2.23 -31.10 -13.25
N LEU A 87 3.14 -30.53 -14.05
CA LEU A 87 4.50 -30.22 -13.62
C LEU A 87 4.54 -29.10 -12.56
N ALA A 88 3.66 -28.11 -12.66
CA ALA A 88 3.53 -27.06 -11.66
C ALA A 88 2.91 -27.62 -10.37
N GLY A 89 1.89 -28.48 -10.51
CA GLY A 89 1.32 -29.22 -9.38
C GLY A 89 2.36 -30.07 -8.65
N ARG A 90 3.25 -30.75 -9.39
CA ARG A 90 4.37 -31.50 -8.81
C ARG A 90 5.34 -30.60 -8.04
N LYS A 91 5.69 -29.43 -8.57
CA LYS A 91 6.53 -28.47 -7.84
C LYS A 91 5.87 -28.00 -6.55
N VAL A 92 4.56 -27.77 -6.55
CA VAL A 92 3.79 -27.42 -5.33
C VAL A 92 3.87 -28.56 -4.31
N LEU A 93 3.69 -29.81 -4.75
CA LEU A 93 3.86 -30.99 -3.90
C LEU A 93 5.27 -31.03 -3.28
N ASP A 94 6.31 -30.88 -4.08
CA ASP A 94 7.70 -30.93 -3.61
C ASP A 94 7.96 -29.83 -2.56
N GLN A 95 7.50 -28.60 -2.81
CA GLN A 95 7.66 -27.50 -1.84
C GLN A 95 6.81 -27.70 -0.57
N ALA A 96 5.54 -28.13 -0.70
CA ALA A 96 4.68 -28.40 0.45
C ALA A 96 5.23 -29.51 1.33
N ALA A 97 5.83 -30.55 0.73
CA ALA A 97 6.47 -31.63 1.45
C ALA A 97 7.75 -31.18 2.17
N LEU A 98 8.57 -30.32 1.55
CA LEU A 98 9.74 -29.72 2.20
C LEU A 98 9.34 -28.84 3.39
N ILE A 99 8.28 -28.05 3.25
CA ILE A 99 7.71 -27.26 4.36
C ILE A 99 7.23 -28.21 5.47
N ALA A 100 6.44 -29.23 5.15
CA ALA A 100 5.93 -30.19 6.11
C ALA A 100 7.05 -30.95 6.84
N LEU A 101 8.10 -31.36 6.11
CA LEU A 101 9.29 -32.00 6.66
C LEU A 101 9.95 -31.09 7.71
N VAL A 102 10.21 -29.84 7.34
CA VAL A 102 10.87 -28.88 8.23
C VAL A 102 10.03 -28.58 9.48
N LEU A 103 8.71 -28.50 9.35
CA LEU A 103 7.82 -28.17 10.47
C LEU A 103 7.51 -29.38 11.37
N CYS A 104 7.45 -30.59 10.81
CA CYS A 104 7.00 -31.80 11.51
C CYS A 104 8.15 -32.74 11.92
N ASP A 105 9.37 -32.56 11.42
CA ASP A 105 10.52 -33.39 11.82
C ASP A 105 11.05 -32.97 13.19
N THR A 106 10.57 -33.65 14.23
CA THR A 106 11.01 -33.41 15.61
C THR A 106 12.51 -33.64 15.82
N HIS A 107 13.12 -34.58 15.07
CA HIS A 107 14.55 -34.85 15.16
C HIS A 107 15.34 -33.69 14.54
N GLY A 108 14.96 -33.25 13.34
CA GLY A 108 15.50 -32.04 12.70
C GLY A 108 15.34 -30.79 13.58
N LEU A 109 14.16 -30.58 14.16
CA LEU A 109 13.91 -29.47 15.10
C LEU A 109 14.90 -29.47 16.26
N GLU A 110 15.15 -30.61 16.91
CA GLU A 110 16.10 -30.68 18.04
C GLU A 110 17.57 -30.57 17.60
N PHE A 111 18.00 -31.39 16.64
CA PHE A 111 19.41 -31.57 16.32
C PHE A 111 19.94 -30.57 15.29
N LYS A 112 19.14 -30.22 14.27
CA LYS A 112 19.51 -29.26 13.21
C LYS A 112 19.23 -27.82 13.64
N TYR A 113 18.07 -27.57 14.27
CA TYR A 113 17.59 -26.22 14.57
C TYR A 113 17.61 -25.83 16.07
N GLY A 114 18.00 -26.73 16.96
CA GLY A 114 18.17 -26.44 18.39
C GLY A 114 16.87 -26.18 19.16
N ILE A 115 15.74 -26.66 18.65
CA ILE A 115 14.40 -26.57 19.23
C ILE A 115 14.09 -27.89 19.96
N LYS A 116 14.29 -27.91 21.27
CA LYS A 116 14.18 -29.14 22.08
C LYS A 116 12.86 -29.19 22.86
N ALA A 117 12.21 -30.35 22.90
CA ALA A 117 11.05 -30.58 23.77
C ALA A 117 11.47 -30.67 25.25
N SER A 118 10.78 -29.95 26.14
CA SER A 118 11.09 -29.87 27.57
C SER A 118 10.61 -31.08 28.37
N GLN A 119 9.59 -31.78 27.89
CA GLN A 119 9.07 -33.03 28.46
C GLN A 119 9.06 -34.08 27.34
N VAL A 120 9.94 -35.07 27.48
CA VAL A 120 9.97 -36.23 26.58
C VAL A 120 8.81 -37.14 26.98
N MET A 121 7.72 -37.10 26.22
CA MET A 121 6.63 -38.06 26.36
C MET A 121 7.12 -39.43 25.87
N LYS A 122 6.60 -40.52 26.46
CA LYS A 122 7.04 -41.91 26.18
C LYS A 122 6.87 -42.41 24.74
N ARG A 123 6.33 -41.61 23.81
CA ARG A 123 6.17 -41.99 22.40
C ARG A 123 7.38 -41.46 21.62
N GLU A 124 8.08 -42.35 20.93
CA GLU A 124 9.12 -41.97 19.97
C GLU A 124 8.44 -41.28 18.79
N ALA A 125 8.89 -40.07 18.46
CA ALA A 125 8.48 -39.40 17.24
C ALA A 125 8.99 -40.18 16.04
N GLU A 126 8.22 -40.18 14.96
CA GLU A 126 8.54 -40.96 13.77
C GLU A 126 9.55 -40.19 12.90
N ASP A 127 10.61 -40.86 12.49
CA ASP A 127 11.68 -40.21 11.73
C ASP A 127 11.19 -39.83 10.32
N LEU A 128 11.24 -38.54 9.99
CA LEU A 128 10.91 -38.02 8.67
C LEU A 128 12.17 -37.81 7.80
N TYR A 129 13.37 -37.89 8.37
CA TYR A 129 14.63 -37.74 7.63
C TYR A 129 14.83 -38.87 6.60
N ILE A 130 14.22 -40.03 6.81
CA ILE A 130 14.33 -41.20 5.92
C ILE A 130 13.93 -40.91 4.47
N PHE A 131 13.08 -39.91 4.23
CA PHE A 131 12.60 -39.56 2.89
C PHE A 131 13.61 -38.72 2.08
N ARG A 132 14.63 -38.14 2.73
CA ARG A 132 15.76 -37.41 2.11
C ARG A 132 15.34 -36.41 1.02
N LEU A 133 14.23 -35.70 1.25
CA LEU A 133 13.69 -34.74 0.28
C LEU A 133 14.66 -33.58 -0.03
N GLU A 134 15.48 -33.20 0.96
CA GLU A 134 16.52 -32.17 0.80
C GLU A 134 17.62 -32.59 -0.22
N ASP A 135 17.81 -33.89 -0.46
CA ASP A 135 18.80 -34.43 -1.41
C ASP A 135 18.27 -34.48 -2.87
N GLY A 136 17.11 -33.86 -3.13
CA GLY A 136 16.44 -33.86 -4.43
C GLY A 136 15.64 -35.14 -4.72
N ILE A 137 15.46 -36.01 -3.72
CA ILE A 137 14.59 -37.18 -3.82
C ILE A 137 13.14 -36.72 -3.73
N GLN A 138 12.32 -37.12 -4.70
CA GLN A 138 10.90 -36.76 -4.73
C GLN A 138 10.03 -37.81 -4.04
N LEU A 139 8.87 -37.36 -3.55
CA LEU A 139 7.84 -38.24 -3.00
C LEU A 139 7.17 -39.06 -4.11
N THR A 140 7.33 -40.37 -4.04
CA THR A 140 6.71 -41.33 -4.97
C THR A 140 5.31 -41.72 -4.51
N PRO A 141 4.41 -42.19 -5.41
CA PRO A 141 3.06 -42.62 -5.02
C PRO A 141 3.04 -43.67 -3.89
N GLU A 142 4.06 -44.52 -3.80
CA GLU A 142 4.16 -45.56 -2.77
C GLU A 142 4.60 -45.01 -1.40
N THR A 143 5.32 -43.89 -1.38
CA THR A 143 5.90 -43.30 -0.16
C THR A 143 5.04 -42.18 0.44
N GLN A 144 4.16 -41.56 -0.38
CA GLN A 144 3.30 -40.44 0.03
C GLN A 144 2.41 -40.75 1.22
N GLY A 145 1.70 -41.89 1.21
CA GLY A 145 0.83 -42.27 2.33
C GLY A 145 1.59 -42.41 3.64
N ASN A 146 2.74 -43.08 3.63
CA ASN A 146 3.58 -43.25 4.82
C ASN A 146 4.15 -41.90 5.33
N PHE A 147 4.51 -41.00 4.42
CA PHE A 147 4.98 -39.66 4.78
C PHE A 147 3.88 -38.84 5.48
N LEU A 148 2.67 -38.82 4.93
CA LEU A 148 1.52 -38.13 5.51
C LEU A 148 1.18 -38.64 6.91
N GLU A 149 1.13 -39.97 7.09
CA GLU A 149 0.88 -40.59 8.39
C GLU A 149 1.92 -40.16 9.44
N ARG A 150 3.21 -40.18 9.07
CA ARG A 150 4.31 -39.74 9.94
C ARG A 150 4.22 -38.25 10.28
N CYS A 151 3.92 -37.40 9.30
CA CYS A 151 3.70 -35.96 9.51
C CYS A 151 2.55 -35.72 10.50
N ALA A 152 1.41 -36.38 10.34
CA ALA A 152 0.26 -36.26 11.22
C ALA A 152 0.55 -36.79 12.64
N ALA A 153 1.28 -37.91 12.76
CA ALA A 153 1.70 -38.49 14.02
C ALA A 153 2.66 -37.55 14.78
N ASN A 154 3.66 -36.99 14.08
CA ASN A 154 4.59 -36.04 14.65
C ASN A 154 3.91 -34.72 15.03
N LEU A 155 3.03 -34.18 14.19
CA LEU A 155 2.26 -33.00 14.53
C LEU A 155 1.42 -33.22 15.79
N SER A 156 0.79 -34.38 15.93
CA SER A 156 0.04 -34.76 17.14
C SER A 156 0.92 -34.84 18.39
N TYR A 157 2.19 -35.24 18.23
CA TYR A 157 3.20 -35.22 19.28
C TYR A 157 3.63 -33.77 19.61
N ILE A 158 3.99 -32.97 18.62
CA ILE A 158 4.40 -31.55 18.75
C ILE A 158 3.32 -30.75 19.49
N LYS A 159 2.03 -30.94 19.15
CA LYS A 159 0.88 -30.32 19.84
C LYS A 159 0.85 -30.55 21.37
N ARG A 160 1.50 -31.60 21.87
CA ARG A 160 1.54 -31.97 23.29
C ARG A 160 2.85 -31.58 23.97
N CYS A 161 3.84 -31.14 23.21
CA CYS A 161 5.16 -30.78 23.73
C CYS A 161 5.26 -29.28 24.02
N LYS A 162 6.02 -28.94 25.07
CA LYS A 162 6.52 -27.58 25.30
C LYS A 162 7.95 -27.52 24.77
N PHE A 163 8.25 -26.60 23.85
CA PHE A 163 9.59 -26.49 23.28
C PHE A 163 10.43 -25.41 23.97
N MET A 164 11.75 -25.54 23.89
CA MET A 164 12.73 -24.56 24.38
C MET A 164 13.86 -24.43 23.37
N LEU A 165 14.36 -23.19 23.22
CA LEU A 165 15.49 -22.89 22.37
C LEU A 165 16.80 -23.14 23.11
N ARG A 166 17.74 -23.83 22.45
CA ARG A 166 19.09 -24.02 22.95
C ARG A 166 19.90 -22.74 22.74
N LYS A 167 20.42 -22.14 23.81
CA LYS A 167 21.10 -20.82 23.81
C LYS A 167 22.52 -20.76 23.19
N LYS A 168 22.90 -21.61 22.23
CA LYS A 168 24.21 -21.49 21.54
C LYS A 168 24.04 -21.58 20.03
N GLY A 169 24.56 -20.57 19.30
CA GLY A 169 24.75 -20.60 17.85
C GLY A 169 23.56 -20.25 16.95
N SER A 170 22.41 -19.85 17.51
CA SER A 170 21.17 -19.47 16.77
C SER A 170 20.81 -20.34 15.54
N PRO A 171 20.85 -21.69 15.63
CA PRO A 171 20.60 -22.57 14.47
C PRO A 171 19.16 -22.48 13.92
N TRP A 172 18.22 -21.97 14.71
CA TRP A 172 16.85 -21.66 14.29
C TRP A 172 16.77 -20.55 13.22
N ILE A 173 17.83 -19.77 12.98
CA ILE A 173 17.86 -18.83 11.85
C ILE A 173 17.78 -19.60 10.53
N GLY A 174 18.53 -20.71 10.42
CA GLY A 174 18.51 -21.57 9.24
C GLY A 174 17.14 -22.22 9.00
N LEU A 175 16.37 -22.48 10.07
CA LEU A 175 14.98 -22.93 9.96
C LEU A 175 14.11 -21.88 9.22
N ILE A 176 14.17 -20.63 9.68
CA ILE A 176 13.39 -19.53 9.12
C ILE A 176 13.81 -19.26 7.67
N ASP A 177 15.12 -19.28 7.39
CA ASP A 177 15.65 -19.05 6.05
C ASP A 177 15.23 -20.15 5.05
N LEU A 178 15.22 -21.42 5.48
CA LEU A 178 14.72 -22.54 4.66
C LEU A 178 13.22 -22.41 4.39
N LEU A 179 12.43 -22.13 5.43
CA LEU A 179 10.97 -21.92 5.26
C LEU A 179 10.68 -20.76 4.32
N ARG A 180 11.40 -19.65 4.45
CA ARG A 180 11.31 -18.52 3.52
C ARG A 180 11.60 -18.96 2.09
N GLY A 181 12.71 -19.66 1.85
CA GLY A 181 13.09 -20.12 0.51
C GLY A 181 12.03 -21.02 -0.12
N TYR A 182 11.49 -21.98 0.63
CA TYR A 182 10.42 -22.85 0.12
C TYR A 182 9.11 -22.08 -0.15
N ILE A 183 8.79 -21.09 0.69
CA ILE A 183 7.59 -20.27 0.52
C ILE A 183 7.75 -19.27 -0.64
N GLU A 184 8.92 -18.70 -0.86
CA GLU A 184 9.18 -17.86 -2.05
C GLU A 184 8.98 -18.66 -3.35
N ILE A 185 9.39 -19.93 -3.37
CA ILE A 185 9.16 -20.81 -4.53
C ILE A 185 7.66 -21.12 -4.65
N ILE A 186 6.98 -21.53 -3.58
CA ILE A 186 5.57 -21.94 -3.65
C ILE A 186 4.66 -20.77 -4.05
N THR A 187 4.93 -19.57 -3.53
CA THR A 187 4.17 -18.34 -3.81
C THR A 187 4.34 -17.85 -5.25
N SER A 188 5.39 -18.30 -5.95
CA SER A 188 5.60 -18.03 -7.38
C SER A 188 4.76 -18.93 -8.30
N ILE A 189 4.12 -19.97 -7.77
CA ILE A 189 3.38 -20.97 -8.55
C ILE A 189 1.87 -20.73 -8.41
N GLY A 190 1.22 -20.44 -9.53
CA GLY A 190 -0.24 -20.34 -9.62
C GLY A 190 -0.68 -19.82 -10.99
N PRO A 191 -1.99 -19.67 -11.22
CA PRO A 191 -2.48 -18.97 -12.41
C PRO A 191 -1.96 -17.53 -12.41
N LYS A 192 -1.42 -17.07 -13.54
CA LYS A 192 -0.77 -15.76 -13.63
C LYS A 192 -1.68 -14.61 -13.19
N SER A 193 -2.96 -14.66 -13.56
CA SER A 193 -3.96 -13.65 -13.17
C SER A 193 -4.14 -13.55 -11.65
N ASP A 194 -4.11 -14.68 -10.95
CA ASP A 194 -4.33 -14.74 -9.51
C ASP A 194 -3.08 -14.35 -8.74
N ILE A 195 -1.90 -14.75 -9.22
CA ILE A 195 -0.62 -14.26 -8.67
C ILE A 195 -0.53 -12.74 -8.87
N ASP A 196 -0.84 -12.22 -10.06
CA ASP A 196 -0.85 -10.78 -10.30
C ASP A 196 -1.86 -10.04 -9.39
N ARG A 197 -3.00 -10.67 -9.08
CA ARG A 197 -3.99 -10.12 -8.14
C ARG A 197 -3.48 -10.12 -6.71
N LEU A 198 -2.84 -11.21 -6.27
CA LEU A 198 -2.21 -11.33 -4.97
C LEU A 198 -1.13 -10.26 -4.79
N LEU A 199 -0.22 -10.12 -5.77
CA LEU A 199 0.84 -9.11 -5.74
C LEU A 199 0.29 -7.69 -5.63
N ARG A 200 -0.81 -7.38 -6.34
CA ARG A 200 -1.49 -6.07 -6.22
C ARG A 200 -2.13 -5.84 -4.84
N GLY A 201 -2.54 -6.92 -4.17
CA GLY A 201 -3.15 -6.90 -2.84
C GLY A 201 -2.17 -7.05 -1.68
N GLU A 202 -0.86 -7.18 -1.91
CA GLU A 202 0.14 -7.41 -0.85
C GLU A 202 0.11 -6.32 0.23
N LEU A 203 -0.23 -5.08 -0.13
CA LEU A 203 -0.31 -3.98 0.83
C LEU A 203 -1.60 -3.99 1.65
N ASP A 204 -2.64 -4.73 1.26
CA ASP A 204 -3.92 -4.77 2.00
C ASP A 204 -3.76 -5.33 3.41
N ILE A 205 -2.76 -6.19 3.61
CA ILE A 205 -2.45 -6.79 4.92
C ILE A 205 -2.20 -5.71 5.98
N VAL A 206 -1.52 -4.60 5.60
CA VAL A 206 -1.16 -3.55 6.55
C VAL A 206 -2.41 -2.86 7.08
N ARG A 207 -3.48 -2.79 6.27
CA ARG A 207 -4.72 -2.07 6.56
C ARG A 207 -5.45 -2.57 7.80
N LYS A 208 -5.32 -3.85 8.14
CA LYS A 208 -6.01 -4.45 9.29
C LYS A 208 -5.14 -4.46 10.56
N MET A 209 -3.84 -4.17 10.43
CA MET A 209 -2.88 -4.25 11.52
C MET A 209 -2.91 -3.05 12.47
N GLN A 210 -2.56 -3.33 13.73
CA GLN A 210 -2.32 -2.38 14.82
C GLN A 210 -0.83 -2.01 14.93
N LEU A 211 -0.52 -0.94 15.67
CA LEU A 211 0.84 -0.38 15.77
C LEU A 211 1.94 -1.42 16.09
N PRO A 212 1.79 -2.34 17.07
CA PRO A 212 2.83 -3.33 17.35
C PRO A 212 3.06 -4.32 16.19
N GLN A 213 1.98 -4.70 15.50
CA GLN A 213 2.04 -5.58 14.34
C GLN A 213 2.73 -4.90 13.16
N LEU A 214 2.46 -3.60 12.94
CA LEU A 214 3.12 -2.81 11.90
C LEU A 214 4.63 -2.68 12.14
N HIS A 215 5.05 -2.46 13.39
CA HIS A 215 6.48 -2.42 13.72
C HIS A 215 7.15 -3.76 13.45
N ARG A 216 6.58 -4.87 13.94
CA ARG A 216 7.07 -6.23 13.68
C ARG A 216 7.18 -6.50 12.18
N LEU A 217 6.14 -6.20 11.41
CA LEU A 217 6.13 -6.38 9.95
C LEU A 217 7.24 -5.56 9.29
N SER A 218 7.39 -4.29 9.65
CA SER A 218 8.41 -3.42 9.06
C SER A 218 9.84 -3.90 9.36
N GLU A 219 10.08 -4.42 10.57
CA GLU A 219 11.39 -4.93 10.98
C GLU A 219 11.72 -6.26 10.26
N ALA A 220 10.73 -7.16 10.17
CA ALA A 220 10.86 -8.40 9.43
C ALA A 220 11.13 -8.15 7.94
N ALA A 221 10.34 -7.29 7.30
CA ALA A 221 10.50 -6.97 5.88
C ALA A 221 11.84 -6.27 5.59
N ASP A 222 12.30 -5.34 6.45
CA ASP A 222 13.64 -4.75 6.35
C ASP A 222 14.75 -5.79 6.48
N TYR A 223 14.58 -6.77 7.38
CA TYR A 223 15.54 -7.85 7.55
C TYR A 223 15.60 -8.72 6.29
N GLU A 224 14.46 -9.16 5.76
CA GLU A 224 14.41 -10.00 4.57
C GLU A 224 14.95 -9.28 3.34
N MET A 225 14.64 -7.99 3.17
CA MET A 225 15.21 -7.15 2.11
C MET A 225 16.76 -7.16 2.13
N ARG A 226 17.37 -7.02 3.31
CA ARG A 226 18.84 -6.97 3.46
C ARG A 226 19.54 -8.32 3.27
N HIS A 227 18.81 -9.42 3.49
CA HIS A 227 19.35 -10.79 3.46
C HIS A 227 18.85 -11.60 2.24
N SER A 228 18.17 -10.95 1.31
CA SER A 228 17.80 -11.50 0.01
C SER A 228 18.87 -11.20 -1.04
N TYR A 229 18.90 -11.95 -2.13
CA TYR A 229 19.81 -11.67 -3.24
C TYR A 229 19.45 -10.33 -3.90
N PRO A 230 20.40 -9.39 -4.12
CA PRO A 230 20.08 -8.02 -4.54
C PRO A 230 19.26 -7.87 -5.83
N GLU A 231 19.37 -8.83 -6.75
CA GLU A 231 18.64 -8.83 -8.03
C GLU A 231 17.31 -9.61 -7.99
N SER A 232 16.91 -10.11 -6.81
CA SER A 232 15.62 -10.79 -6.66
C SER A 232 14.47 -9.79 -6.64
N ASP A 233 13.40 -10.10 -7.39
CA ASP A 233 12.14 -9.35 -7.37
C ASP A 233 11.55 -9.22 -5.94
N SER A 234 11.89 -10.16 -5.05
CA SER A 234 11.48 -10.12 -3.64
C SER A 234 12.06 -8.92 -2.86
N VAL A 235 13.26 -8.43 -3.20
CA VAL A 235 13.89 -7.30 -2.50
C VAL A 235 13.03 -6.05 -2.59
N ARG A 236 12.55 -5.73 -3.79
CA ARG A 236 11.67 -4.59 -4.03
C ARG A 236 10.36 -4.73 -3.27
N ARG A 237 9.75 -5.92 -3.30
CA ARG A 237 8.49 -6.19 -2.60
C ARG A 237 8.64 -6.02 -1.08
N TYR A 238 9.68 -6.58 -0.48
CA TYR A 238 9.97 -6.44 0.95
C TYR A 238 10.22 -4.98 1.33
N HIS A 239 10.91 -4.23 0.47
CA HIS A 239 11.09 -2.79 0.67
C HIS A 239 9.76 -2.04 0.67
N GLU A 240 8.89 -2.29 -0.31
CA GLU A 240 7.57 -1.66 -0.43
C GLU A 240 6.67 -1.98 0.77
N ILE A 241 6.63 -3.25 1.23
CA ILE A 241 5.86 -3.66 2.42
C ILE A 241 6.38 -2.97 3.68
N SER A 242 7.71 -2.92 3.88
CA SER A 242 8.34 -2.25 5.02
C SER A 242 7.96 -0.76 5.06
N LEU A 243 8.08 -0.07 3.93
CA LEU A 243 7.72 1.33 3.81
C LEU A 243 6.23 1.56 4.03
N ALA A 244 5.35 0.70 3.51
CA ALA A 244 3.90 0.80 3.70
C ALA A 244 3.51 0.63 5.18
N ALA A 245 4.15 -0.32 5.89
CA ALA A 245 3.91 -0.54 7.31
C ALA A 245 4.34 0.67 8.16
N LYS A 246 5.54 1.23 7.89
CA LYS A 246 6.03 2.46 8.54
C LYS A 246 5.13 3.65 8.26
N PHE A 247 4.74 3.82 7.00
CA PHE A 247 3.91 4.94 6.59
C PHE A 247 2.51 4.87 7.21
N ARG A 248 1.89 3.68 7.25
CA ARG A 248 0.62 3.46 7.94
C ARG A 248 0.71 3.75 9.44
N ALA A 249 1.81 3.34 10.09
CA ALA A 249 2.02 3.65 11.50
C ALA A 249 1.95 5.17 11.74
N ALA A 250 2.64 5.94 10.89
CA ALA A 250 2.61 7.40 10.92
C ALA A 250 1.21 8.00 10.63
N VAL A 251 0.48 7.46 9.65
CA VAL A 251 -0.86 7.93 9.26
C VAL A 251 -1.90 7.75 10.38
N LYS A 252 -1.89 6.58 11.02
CA LYS A 252 -3.00 6.14 11.90
C LYS A 252 -2.71 6.28 13.39
N PHE A 253 -1.47 6.10 13.82
CA PHE A 253 -1.15 5.88 15.24
C PHE A 253 -0.15 6.87 15.82
N GLU A 254 0.74 7.45 15.03
CA GLU A 254 1.73 8.39 15.57
C GLU A 254 1.10 9.74 15.93
N ALA A 255 1.43 10.23 17.12
CA ALA A 255 1.07 11.57 17.54
C ALA A 255 1.87 12.61 16.73
N LEU A 256 1.25 13.77 16.48
CA LEU A 256 1.90 14.88 15.80
C LEU A 256 3.22 15.24 16.49
N LYS A 257 4.33 15.01 15.79
CA LYS A 257 5.64 15.48 16.21
C LYS A 257 5.82 16.95 15.85
N ASN A 258 6.86 17.57 16.41
CA ASN A 258 7.20 18.94 16.08
C ASN A 258 7.80 18.98 14.67
N THR A 259 6.97 19.28 13.67
CA THR A 259 7.38 19.50 12.29
C THR A 259 8.21 20.78 12.19
N TYR A 260 9.28 20.77 11.41
CA TYR A 260 10.10 21.96 11.21
C TYR A 260 9.24 23.10 10.62
N LYS A 261 9.35 24.30 11.20
CA LYS A 261 8.61 25.49 10.75
C LYS A 261 9.60 26.49 10.15
N PHE A 262 9.53 26.66 8.85
CA PHE A 262 10.27 27.66 8.09
C PHE A 262 9.54 29.01 8.12
N THR A 263 10.30 30.06 7.83
CA THR A 263 9.82 31.43 7.61
C THR A 263 9.97 31.80 6.13
N LEU A 264 9.25 32.82 5.67
CA LEU A 264 9.42 33.33 4.30
C LEU A 264 10.85 33.79 3.99
N CYS A 265 11.64 34.16 5.01
CA CYS A 265 13.03 34.58 4.85
C CYS A 265 13.98 33.43 4.49
N ASP A 266 13.58 32.19 4.73
CA ASP A 266 14.38 31.01 4.40
C ASP A 266 14.34 30.66 2.91
N PHE A 267 13.50 31.37 2.13
CA PHE A 267 13.26 31.09 0.72
C PHE A 267 13.57 32.28 -0.18
N LEU A 268 14.04 31.98 -1.39
CA LEU A 268 13.88 32.86 -2.54
C LEU A 268 12.60 32.48 -3.27
N LEU A 269 11.61 33.38 -3.19
CA LEU A 269 10.34 33.28 -3.90
C LEU A 269 10.29 34.33 -5.00
N ASP A 270 9.82 33.94 -6.18
CA ASP A 270 9.58 34.84 -7.30
C ASP A 270 8.22 34.51 -7.94
N PRO A 271 7.43 35.51 -8.39
CA PRO A 271 6.18 35.26 -9.10
C PRO A 271 6.32 34.38 -10.35
N SER A 272 7.48 34.41 -11.02
CA SER A 272 7.78 33.53 -12.16
C SER A 272 7.90 32.06 -11.80
N TYR A 273 8.08 31.73 -10.50
CA TYR A 273 8.12 30.38 -9.99
C TYR A 273 6.73 29.83 -9.60
N ALA A 274 5.66 30.61 -9.79
CA ALA A 274 4.30 30.13 -9.61
C ALA A 274 3.95 29.09 -10.68
N ILE A 275 3.34 27.99 -10.26
CA ILE A 275 2.82 26.95 -11.16
C ILE A 275 1.38 27.32 -11.51
N SER A 276 0.86 26.91 -12.68
CA SER A 276 -0.54 27.22 -13.05
C SER A 276 -1.57 26.50 -12.17
N SER A 277 -1.13 25.49 -11.39
CA SER A 277 -1.91 24.94 -10.28
C SER A 277 -2.17 26.04 -9.24
N PRO A 278 -3.43 26.27 -8.82
CA PRO A 278 -3.83 27.49 -8.11
C PRO A 278 -3.12 27.72 -6.77
N CYS A 279 -2.43 26.72 -6.24
CA CYS A 279 -1.83 26.78 -4.92
C CYS A 279 -0.39 26.23 -4.86
N SER A 280 0.41 26.29 -5.93
CA SER A 280 1.78 25.74 -5.88
C SER A 280 2.83 26.66 -6.46
N THR A 281 4.02 26.66 -5.86
CA THR A 281 5.13 27.55 -6.25
C THR A 281 6.46 26.86 -6.00
N MET A 282 7.39 26.97 -6.95
CA MET A 282 8.77 26.53 -6.76
C MET A 282 9.55 27.58 -5.95
N ALA A 283 10.50 27.15 -5.13
CA ALA A 283 11.32 28.05 -4.33
C ALA A 283 12.74 27.52 -4.15
N LEU A 284 13.70 28.42 -3.94
CA LEU A 284 15.03 28.04 -3.47
C LEU A 284 15.04 28.17 -1.94
N LEU A 285 15.18 27.04 -1.25
CA LEU A 285 15.37 26.98 0.20
C LEU A 285 16.86 27.12 0.53
N PHE A 286 17.19 28.11 1.37
CA PHE A 286 18.55 28.38 1.80
C PHE A 286 18.98 27.51 2.98
N ASP A 287 20.29 27.30 3.10
CA ASP A 287 20.96 26.65 4.24
C ASP A 287 20.30 25.36 4.78
N TYR A 288 19.81 24.50 3.89
CA TYR A 288 19.12 23.26 4.24
C TYR A 288 19.64 22.06 3.43
N PRO A 289 19.91 20.90 4.06
CA PRO A 289 19.68 20.59 5.48
C PRO A 289 20.80 21.12 6.38
N VAL A 290 21.88 21.60 5.79
CA VAL A 290 23.05 22.17 6.48
C VAL A 290 23.39 23.54 5.87
N ARG A 291 24.11 24.37 6.64
CA ARG A 291 24.54 25.70 6.19
C ARG A 291 25.35 25.61 4.89
N LYS A 292 25.12 26.57 3.99
CA LYS A 292 25.72 26.71 2.65
C LYS A 292 25.24 25.67 1.62
N GLU A 293 24.32 24.80 1.97
CA GLU A 293 23.60 23.98 0.99
C GLU A 293 22.23 24.60 0.70
N HIS A 294 21.85 24.61 -0.57
CA HIS A 294 20.55 25.13 -1.02
C HIS A 294 19.79 24.01 -1.72
N ARG A 295 18.45 24.05 -1.63
CA ARG A 295 17.58 23.08 -2.30
C ARG A 295 16.49 23.77 -3.08
N ILE A 296 16.23 23.26 -4.28
CA ILE A 296 15.00 23.60 -4.99
C ILE A 296 13.86 22.78 -4.38
N VAL A 297 12.84 23.47 -3.89
CA VAL A 297 11.67 22.89 -3.22
C VAL A 297 10.39 23.30 -3.93
N LEU A 298 9.33 22.54 -3.68
CA LEU A 298 7.97 22.86 -4.09
C LEU A 298 7.19 23.26 -2.86
N ILE A 299 6.53 24.42 -2.87
CA ILE A 299 5.64 24.85 -1.81
C ILE A 299 4.21 24.73 -2.31
N GLU A 300 3.45 23.84 -1.68
CA GLU A 300 2.00 23.78 -1.85
C GLU A 300 1.35 24.64 -0.76
N TRP A 301 0.59 25.65 -1.17
CA TRP A 301 -0.07 26.62 -0.30
C TRP A 301 -1.48 26.17 0.04
N ALA A 302 -1.96 26.56 1.23
CA ALA A 302 -3.33 26.47 1.64
C ALA A 302 -3.75 27.82 2.21
N ASP A 303 -4.69 28.47 1.51
CA ASP A 303 -5.20 29.78 1.87
C ASP A 303 -6.16 29.68 3.08
N ASP A 304 -6.15 30.72 3.92
CA ASP A 304 -6.86 30.87 5.20
C ASP A 304 -6.12 30.35 6.46
N LEU A 305 -5.73 31.30 7.33
CA LEU A 305 -5.12 31.02 8.65
C LEU A 305 -6.19 30.68 9.69
N GLY A 306 -6.87 29.55 9.49
CA GLY A 306 -7.63 28.89 10.56
C GLY A 306 -6.70 28.11 11.49
N THR A 307 -7.03 28.04 12.78
CA THR A 307 -6.30 27.19 13.74
C THR A 307 -6.37 25.71 13.33
N ASP A 308 -7.49 25.33 12.73
CA ASP A 308 -7.68 24.00 12.17
C ASP A 308 -6.73 23.77 10.98
N GLN A 309 -6.55 24.76 10.10
CA GLN A 309 -5.68 24.65 8.91
C GLN A 309 -4.20 24.48 9.27
N GLU A 310 -3.72 25.15 10.33
CA GLU A 310 -2.37 24.91 10.85
C GLU A 310 -2.20 23.46 11.33
N TYR A 311 -3.20 22.95 12.06
CA TYR A 311 -3.21 21.56 12.53
C TYR A 311 -3.17 20.58 11.36
N TYR A 312 -4.01 20.77 10.34
CA TYR A 312 -4.04 19.95 9.12
C TYR A 312 -2.70 19.98 8.38
N ALA A 313 -2.11 21.17 8.20
CA ALA A 313 -0.82 21.31 7.53
C ALA A 313 0.28 20.57 8.31
N ARG A 314 0.31 20.68 9.64
CA ARG A 314 1.26 19.94 10.49
C ARG A 314 1.04 18.43 10.43
N ALA A 315 -0.20 17.97 10.43
CA ALA A 315 -0.54 16.56 10.30
C ALA A 315 -0.05 15.99 8.97
N LYS A 316 -0.40 16.65 7.86
CA LYS A 316 0.07 16.24 6.52
C LYS A 316 1.59 16.31 6.41
N ALA A 317 2.24 17.33 6.96
CA ALA A 317 3.70 17.43 6.99
C ALA A 317 4.35 16.24 7.69
N HIS A 318 3.86 15.91 8.89
CA HIS A 318 4.38 14.80 9.69
C HIS A 318 4.22 13.45 8.97
N MET A 319 3.06 13.21 8.36
CA MET A 319 2.82 12.02 7.56
C MET A 319 3.79 11.96 6.38
N LEU A 320 3.89 13.04 5.59
CA LEU A 320 4.71 13.09 4.38
C LEU A 320 6.23 13.11 4.64
N GLU A 321 6.68 13.47 5.84
CA GLU A 321 8.07 13.32 6.29
C GLU A 321 8.44 11.83 6.47
N SER A 322 7.47 10.97 6.77
CA SER A 322 7.71 9.56 7.04
C SER A 322 8.12 8.79 5.77
N PRO A 323 9.00 7.77 5.89
CA PRO A 323 9.35 6.88 4.78
C PRO A 323 8.11 6.22 4.21
N LYS A 324 8.01 6.17 2.87
CA LYS A 324 6.79 5.72 2.20
C LYS A 324 7.08 5.11 0.82
N PRO A 325 6.27 4.15 0.35
CA PRO A 325 6.46 3.53 -0.96
C PRO A 325 6.37 4.53 -2.12
N ASP A 326 7.22 4.37 -3.13
CA ASP A 326 7.21 5.21 -4.34
C ASP A 326 5.90 5.09 -5.13
N VAL A 327 5.21 3.93 -5.03
CA VAL A 327 3.91 3.71 -5.67
C VAL A 327 2.85 4.72 -5.21
N LEU A 328 3.01 5.35 -4.04
CA LEU A 328 2.10 6.39 -3.58
C LEU A 328 2.20 7.70 -4.39
N LEU A 329 3.29 7.92 -5.14
CA LEU A 329 3.55 9.15 -5.92
C LEU A 329 3.59 10.44 -5.07
N LEU A 330 3.77 10.31 -3.76
CA LEU A 330 3.74 11.43 -2.83
C LEU A 330 5.15 11.98 -2.56
N PRO A 331 5.35 13.30 -2.55
CA PRO A 331 6.66 13.87 -2.28
C PRO A 331 7.06 13.73 -0.80
N GLY A 332 8.36 13.77 -0.52
CA GLY A 332 8.86 13.98 0.86
C GLY A 332 8.51 15.37 1.36
N CYS A 333 8.19 15.54 2.64
CA CYS A 333 7.97 16.85 3.24
C CYS A 333 9.14 17.22 4.17
N TYR A 334 9.66 18.44 4.02
CA TYR A 334 10.71 18.99 4.88
C TYR A 334 10.15 19.76 6.08
N GLY A 335 8.91 20.23 6.00
CA GLY A 335 8.27 21.00 7.06
C GLY A 335 7.15 21.88 6.53
N ILE A 336 6.77 22.87 7.34
CA ILE A 336 5.74 23.85 7.02
C ILE A 336 6.33 25.25 6.92
N VAL A 337 5.71 26.12 6.14
CA VAL A 337 6.01 27.55 6.10
C VAL A 337 4.73 28.34 6.36
N GLU A 338 4.84 29.45 7.08
CA GLU A 338 3.74 30.39 7.30
C GLU A 338 3.98 31.67 6.50
N ASP A 339 2.96 32.11 5.76
CA ASP A 339 2.91 33.41 5.10
C ASP A 339 1.89 34.29 5.85
N PRO A 340 2.34 35.06 6.85
CA PRO A 340 1.44 35.87 7.67
C PRO A 340 0.82 37.03 6.88
N ILE A 341 1.46 37.45 5.78
CA ILE A 341 1.00 38.57 4.96
C ILE A 341 -0.22 38.15 4.16
N ARG A 342 -0.14 37.00 3.48
CA ARG A 342 -1.24 36.48 2.65
C ARG A 342 -2.21 35.60 3.42
N ARG A 343 -1.95 35.40 4.71
CA ARG A 343 -2.73 34.53 5.59
C ARG A 343 -2.89 33.12 5.03
N ARG A 344 -1.77 32.42 4.84
CA ARG A 344 -1.75 31.05 4.33
C ARG A 344 -0.60 30.24 4.93
N PHE A 345 -0.77 28.93 4.95
CA PHE A 345 0.32 27.98 5.25
C PHE A 345 0.79 27.31 3.97
N GLY A 346 2.00 26.78 3.97
CA GLY A 346 2.48 25.91 2.90
C GLY A 346 3.21 24.70 3.42
N LEU A 347 3.08 23.55 2.74
CA LEU A 347 4.04 22.46 2.92
C LEU A 347 5.25 22.69 2.06
N VAL A 348 6.42 22.46 2.64
CA VAL A 348 7.70 22.53 1.95
C VAL A 348 8.05 21.12 1.48
N LEU A 349 7.78 20.85 0.20
CA LEU A 349 7.85 19.54 -0.41
C LEU A 349 9.15 19.36 -1.21
N ALA A 350 9.63 18.13 -1.23
CA ALA A 350 10.81 17.72 -1.93
C ALA A 350 10.51 17.52 -3.42
N THR A 351 11.30 18.15 -4.28
CA THR A 351 11.31 17.93 -5.73
C THR A 351 12.09 16.64 -6.07
N PRO A 352 11.95 16.08 -7.30
CA PRO A 352 12.79 14.98 -7.77
C PRO A 352 14.28 15.28 -7.59
N SER A 353 15.08 14.25 -7.29
CA SER A 353 16.49 14.42 -6.87
C SER A 353 17.34 15.19 -7.89
N HIS A 354 17.12 14.99 -9.19
CA HIS A 354 17.83 15.70 -10.25
C HIS A 354 17.49 17.19 -10.37
N ILE A 355 16.28 17.59 -9.95
CA ILE A 355 15.89 19.00 -9.87
C ILE A 355 16.38 19.61 -8.55
N ARG A 356 16.23 18.86 -7.45
CA ARG A 356 16.52 19.30 -6.08
C ARG A 356 17.92 19.86 -5.90
N TYR A 357 18.91 19.24 -6.54
CA TYR A 357 20.34 19.57 -6.43
C TYR A 357 20.87 20.34 -7.65
N ASN A 358 20.02 20.90 -8.50
CA ASN A 358 20.47 21.61 -9.69
C ASN A 358 21.43 22.76 -9.31
N GLN A 359 22.72 22.57 -9.59
CA GLN A 359 23.80 23.49 -9.23
C GLN A 359 23.86 24.64 -10.24
N ALA A 360 22.97 25.62 -10.13
CA ALA A 360 23.18 26.89 -10.81
C ALA A 360 24.26 27.68 -10.04
N GLN A 361 25.35 28.05 -10.74
CA GLN A 361 26.29 29.06 -10.26
C GLN A 361 25.50 30.36 -10.03
N ILE A 362 25.39 30.71 -8.75
CA ILE A 362 24.60 31.78 -8.14
C ILE A 362 24.50 33.05 -9.02
N ARG A 363 23.32 33.25 -9.62
CA ARG A 363 22.75 34.57 -9.89
C ARG A 363 21.34 34.61 -9.28
N PRO A 364 20.99 35.61 -8.44
CA PRO A 364 19.73 35.60 -7.69
C PRO A 364 18.47 35.67 -8.56
N ALA A 365 18.51 36.29 -9.74
CA ALA A 365 17.34 36.49 -10.58
C ALA A 365 16.99 35.28 -11.48
N ASP A 366 17.88 34.30 -11.61
CA ASP A 366 17.73 33.11 -12.46
C ASP A 366 17.95 31.81 -11.67
N ALA A 367 17.69 31.84 -10.35
CA ALA A 367 18.02 30.75 -9.43
C ALA A 367 17.33 29.42 -9.78
N ILE A 368 16.12 29.49 -10.33
CA ILE A 368 15.38 28.33 -10.87
C ILE A 368 15.17 28.59 -12.36
N SER A 369 15.79 27.77 -13.19
CA SER A 369 15.61 27.89 -14.64
C SER A 369 14.20 27.45 -15.04
N PRO A 370 13.62 28.01 -16.13
CA PRO A 370 12.37 27.52 -16.70
C PRO A 370 12.40 26.03 -17.06
N SER A 371 13.58 25.48 -17.34
CA SER A 371 13.80 24.05 -17.59
C SER A 371 13.69 23.16 -16.36
N CYS A 372 13.46 23.72 -15.17
CA CYS A 372 13.18 23.00 -13.93
C CYS A 372 11.70 23.09 -13.51
N MET A 373 10.91 23.93 -14.17
CA MET A 373 9.53 24.17 -13.79
C MET A 373 8.67 22.95 -14.11
N PRO A 374 7.87 22.45 -13.14
CA PRO A 374 6.93 21.38 -13.39
C PRO A 374 5.66 21.88 -14.08
N PHE A 375 4.91 20.95 -14.66
CA PHE A 375 3.61 21.20 -15.30
C PHE A 375 2.54 20.36 -14.64
N SER A 376 1.34 20.91 -14.47
CA SER A 376 0.19 20.12 -14.02
C SER A 376 -0.47 19.34 -15.17
N LEU A 377 -1.07 18.19 -14.88
CA LEU A 377 -1.89 17.47 -15.86
C LEU A 377 -2.99 18.37 -16.44
N ARG A 378 -3.54 19.27 -15.63
CA ARG A 378 -4.53 20.26 -16.08
C ARG A 378 -4.01 21.14 -17.21
N GLU A 379 -2.79 21.67 -17.09
CA GLU A 379 -2.17 22.49 -18.15
C GLU A 379 -1.95 21.71 -19.44
N LEU A 380 -1.58 20.42 -19.31
CA LEU A 380 -1.41 19.53 -20.46
C LEU A 380 -2.74 19.31 -21.20
N LEU A 381 -3.82 19.06 -20.45
CA LEU A 381 -5.16 18.85 -21.01
C LEU A 381 -5.70 20.14 -21.66
N GLU A 382 -5.42 21.31 -21.10
CA GLU A 382 -5.80 22.60 -21.66
C GLU A 382 -4.96 23.02 -22.88
N ARG A 383 -3.94 22.24 -23.25
CA ARG A 383 -3.00 22.52 -24.36
C ARG A 383 -2.36 23.91 -24.28
N ARG A 384 -2.19 24.42 -23.05
CA ARG A 384 -1.60 25.75 -22.79
C ARG A 384 -0.09 25.75 -22.92
N HIS A 385 0.53 24.58 -22.96
CA HIS A 385 1.98 24.46 -23.00
C HIS A 385 2.50 24.21 -24.42
N SER A 386 3.53 24.94 -24.81
CA SER A 386 4.14 24.89 -26.15
C SER A 386 4.68 23.52 -26.55
N PHE A 387 4.92 22.61 -25.59
CA PHE A 387 5.37 21.22 -25.85
C PHE A 387 4.22 20.22 -25.96
N CYS A 388 2.99 20.64 -25.70
CA CYS A 388 1.82 19.77 -25.57
C CYS A 388 0.80 20.03 -26.69
N VAL A 389 1.30 20.44 -27.85
CA VAL A 389 0.50 20.69 -29.07
C VAL A 389 -0.17 19.40 -29.56
N TYR A 390 0.39 18.24 -29.23
CA TYR A 390 -0.12 16.93 -29.63
C TYR A 390 -0.66 16.16 -28.42
N ILE A 391 -1.74 15.41 -28.67
CA ILE A 391 -2.31 14.46 -27.73
C ILE A 391 -1.23 13.43 -27.36
N LEU A 392 -1.06 13.14 -26.07
CA LEU A 392 -0.12 12.09 -25.64
C LEU A 392 -0.49 10.75 -26.26
N ASP A 393 0.53 9.96 -26.57
CA ASP A 393 0.29 8.63 -27.10
C ASP A 393 -0.57 7.79 -26.14
N LEU A 394 -1.33 6.86 -26.70
CA LEU A 394 -2.26 6.05 -25.92
C LEU A 394 -1.53 5.19 -24.87
N GLY A 395 -0.31 4.75 -25.15
CA GLY A 395 0.49 3.93 -24.24
C GLY A 395 0.88 4.68 -22.98
N THR A 396 1.38 5.92 -23.11
CA THR A 396 1.71 6.82 -22.01
C THR A 396 0.46 7.17 -21.20
N ARG A 397 -0.68 7.43 -21.87
CA ARG A 397 -1.95 7.70 -21.17
C ARG A 397 -2.41 6.51 -20.32
N ILE A 398 -2.35 5.29 -20.86
CA ILE A 398 -2.69 4.06 -20.12
C ILE A 398 -1.69 3.81 -18.98
N SER A 399 -0.40 4.06 -19.21
CA SER A 399 0.64 3.94 -18.17
C SER A 399 0.38 4.90 -17.01
N LEU A 400 0.10 6.17 -17.30
CA LEU A 400 -0.24 7.18 -16.30
C LEU A 400 -1.49 6.79 -15.51
N ALA A 401 -2.56 6.36 -16.20
CA ALA A 401 -3.78 5.88 -15.56
C ALA A 401 -3.51 4.73 -14.59
N LYS A 402 -2.73 3.72 -15.00
CA LYS A 402 -2.33 2.60 -14.14
C LYS A 402 -1.55 3.05 -12.90
N LYS A 403 -0.63 4.02 -13.06
CA LYS A 403 0.15 4.57 -11.95
C LYS A 403 -0.73 5.30 -10.94
N LEU A 404 -1.68 6.11 -11.41
CA LEU A 404 -2.62 6.82 -10.53
C LEU A 404 -3.56 5.84 -9.79
N ILE A 405 -4.05 4.80 -10.48
CA ILE A 405 -4.84 3.74 -9.84
C ILE A 405 -4.03 3.03 -8.75
N ALA A 406 -2.79 2.63 -9.05
CA ALA A 406 -1.92 1.98 -8.09
C ALA A 406 -1.62 2.87 -6.87
N ALA A 407 -1.41 4.18 -7.09
CA ALA A 407 -1.18 5.15 -6.03
C ALA A 407 -2.38 5.31 -5.10
N VAL A 408 -3.58 5.51 -5.66
CA VAL A 408 -4.81 5.65 -4.87
C VAL A 408 -5.13 4.34 -4.13
N HIS A 409 -4.93 3.18 -4.77
CA HIS A 409 -5.05 1.89 -4.11
C HIS A 409 -4.11 1.78 -2.91
N ALA A 410 -2.81 2.06 -3.11
CA ALA A 410 -1.81 2.01 -2.04
C ALA A 410 -2.13 2.98 -0.89
N MET A 411 -2.63 4.19 -1.19
CA MET A 411 -3.12 5.14 -0.18
C MET A 411 -4.23 4.52 0.66
N HIS A 412 -5.21 3.87 0.01
CA HIS A 412 -6.32 3.23 0.70
C HIS A 412 -5.87 2.01 1.53
N CYS A 413 -4.85 1.26 1.10
CA CYS A 413 -4.23 0.18 1.86
C CYS A 413 -3.59 0.68 3.16
N VAL A 414 -2.81 1.77 3.09
CA VAL A 414 -2.19 2.37 4.29
C VAL A 414 -3.20 3.10 5.17
N GLY A 415 -4.43 3.29 4.70
CA GLY A 415 -5.52 3.95 5.43
C GLY A 415 -5.55 5.46 5.26
N TRP A 416 -4.92 5.99 4.22
CA TRP A 416 -4.98 7.38 3.84
C TRP A 416 -6.00 7.59 2.70
N VAL A 417 -6.82 8.62 2.85
CA VAL A 417 -7.74 9.16 1.84
C VAL A 417 -7.18 10.50 1.36
N HIS A 418 -7.07 10.70 0.05
CA HIS A 418 -6.38 11.85 -0.54
C HIS A 418 -7.19 13.16 -0.47
N GLU A 419 -8.51 13.07 -0.59
CA GLU A 419 -9.49 14.16 -0.39
C GLU A 419 -9.52 15.26 -1.46
N ASN A 420 -8.49 15.34 -2.32
CA ASN A 420 -8.37 16.38 -3.34
C ASN A 420 -7.76 15.88 -4.66
N LEU A 421 -8.23 14.73 -5.16
CA LEU A 421 -7.75 14.18 -6.43
C LEU A 421 -8.32 14.98 -7.61
N ARG A 422 -7.44 15.67 -8.34
CA ARG A 422 -7.78 16.50 -9.52
C ARG A 422 -6.59 16.69 -10.45
N SER A 423 -6.83 17.09 -11.70
CA SER A 423 -5.76 17.20 -12.70
C SER A 423 -4.74 18.29 -12.37
N SER A 424 -5.10 19.31 -11.59
CA SER A 424 -4.14 20.34 -11.14
C SER A 424 -3.21 19.86 -10.01
N CYS A 425 -3.50 18.73 -9.38
CA CYS A 425 -2.70 18.14 -8.30
C CYS A 425 -1.67 17.11 -8.80
N ILE A 426 -1.72 16.73 -10.07
CA ILE A 426 -0.76 15.81 -10.69
C ILE A 426 0.28 16.66 -11.41
N LEU A 427 1.52 16.67 -10.91
CA LEU A 427 2.63 17.41 -11.49
C LEU A 427 3.61 16.48 -12.20
N PHE A 428 4.17 16.95 -13.31
CA PHE A 428 5.25 16.31 -14.04
C PHE A 428 6.47 17.22 -14.05
N PHE A 429 7.64 16.64 -13.78
CA PHE A 429 8.91 17.36 -13.82
C PHE A 429 9.67 17.08 -15.12
N PRO A 430 10.54 18.01 -15.55
CA PRO A 430 11.46 17.77 -16.66
C PRO A 430 12.37 16.56 -16.41
N SER A 431 12.67 15.78 -17.45
CA SER A 431 13.50 14.56 -17.36
C SER A 431 14.99 14.86 -17.10
N GLN A 432 15.68 13.92 -16.43
CA GLN A 432 17.07 14.06 -15.98
C GLN A 432 18.11 14.12 -17.13
N ASN A 433 17.86 13.54 -18.31
CA ASN A 433 18.94 13.12 -19.22
C ASN A 433 18.68 13.24 -20.75
N GLN A 434 17.82 14.13 -21.24
CA GLN A 434 17.68 14.28 -22.70
C GLN A 434 18.25 15.62 -23.18
N THR A 435 19.38 15.53 -23.88
CA THR A 435 19.98 16.62 -24.64
C THR A 435 19.10 16.91 -25.86
N GLY A 436 18.14 17.80 -25.68
CA GLY A 436 17.29 18.32 -26.73
C GLY A 436 16.55 19.52 -26.17
N HIS A 437 16.62 20.64 -26.89
CA HIS A 437 15.67 21.73 -26.66
C HIS A 437 14.44 21.41 -27.51
N PRO A 438 13.25 21.31 -26.91
CA PRO A 438 12.95 21.47 -25.48
C PRO A 438 13.13 20.20 -24.63
N HIS A 439 13.43 20.37 -23.32
CA HIS A 439 13.62 19.27 -22.38
C HIS A 439 12.33 18.42 -22.30
N PRO A 440 12.40 17.10 -22.48
CA PRO A 440 11.24 16.24 -22.46
C PRO A 440 10.73 16.05 -21.04
N ILE A 441 9.41 16.02 -20.91
CA ILE A 441 8.70 15.81 -19.65
C ILE A 441 8.79 14.34 -19.27
N ASP A 442 9.06 14.07 -18.00
CA ASP A 442 8.99 12.72 -17.44
C ASP A 442 7.55 12.40 -17.05
N TYR A 443 6.81 11.76 -17.96
CA TYR A 443 5.46 11.27 -17.69
C TYR A 443 5.45 10.00 -16.82
N ASP A 444 6.60 9.39 -16.60
CA ASP A 444 6.71 8.16 -15.85
C ASP A 444 6.80 8.38 -14.34
N CYS A 445 7.22 9.57 -13.91
CA CYS A 445 7.36 9.94 -12.50
C CYS A 445 6.45 11.12 -12.10
N PRO A 446 5.10 11.00 -12.20
CA PRO A 446 4.20 12.03 -11.70
C PRO A 446 4.31 12.20 -10.18
N VAL A 447 4.10 13.43 -9.72
CA VAL A 447 4.03 13.77 -8.30
C VAL A 447 2.61 14.22 -7.96
N LEU A 448 2.01 13.59 -6.94
CA LEU A 448 0.66 13.88 -6.48
C LEU A 448 0.71 14.85 -5.28
N LEU A 449 0.01 15.97 -5.39
CA LEU A 449 -0.17 17.00 -4.36
C LEU A 449 -1.55 16.92 -3.72
N GLY A 450 -1.72 17.44 -2.50
CA GLY A 450 -2.96 17.18 -1.76
C GLY A 450 -3.24 18.03 -0.51
N LEU A 451 -2.58 19.16 -0.31
CA LEU A 451 -3.01 20.13 0.72
C LEU A 451 -4.19 20.97 0.28
N CYS A 452 -4.18 21.44 -0.97
CA CYS A 452 -5.06 22.54 -1.38
C CYS A 452 -6.46 22.01 -1.71
N GLY A 453 -7.19 21.57 -0.68
CA GLY A 453 -8.57 21.13 -0.81
C GLY A 453 -9.48 22.22 -1.40
N PRO A 454 -10.63 21.86 -1.98
CA PRO A 454 -11.64 22.84 -2.35
C PRO A 454 -11.99 23.68 -1.11
N HIS A 455 -12.12 24.99 -1.31
CA HIS A 455 -12.57 26.02 -0.36
C HIS A 455 -14.00 25.79 0.17
N ASP A 456 -14.29 24.60 0.68
CA ASP A 456 -15.51 24.36 1.44
C ASP A 456 -15.16 24.59 2.92
N GLU A 457 -15.76 25.64 3.47
CA GLU A 457 -15.73 26.11 4.87
C GLU A 457 -16.16 25.06 5.93
N TYR A 458 -16.14 23.77 5.58
CA TYR A 458 -16.73 22.67 6.34
C TYR A 458 -15.89 21.38 6.32
N SER A 459 -14.58 21.46 6.07
CA SER A 459 -13.66 20.36 6.35
C SER A 459 -13.48 20.17 7.85
N ASP A 460 -14.47 19.60 8.52
CA ASP A 460 -14.38 19.04 9.88
C ASP A 460 -13.70 17.64 9.85
N ALA A 461 -12.94 17.37 8.79
CA ALA A 461 -12.39 16.08 8.42
C ALA A 461 -10.96 15.84 8.93
N TYR A 462 -10.65 16.19 10.18
CA TYR A 462 -9.61 15.59 11.02
C TYR A 462 -9.69 16.22 12.42
N ARG A 463 -10.80 15.98 13.12
CA ARG A 463 -10.68 15.84 14.57
C ARG A 463 -10.24 14.40 14.81
N PRO A 464 -9.02 14.13 15.30
CA PRO A 464 -8.83 12.89 16.03
C PRO A 464 -9.84 12.99 17.17
N ASN A 465 -10.87 12.14 17.13
CA ASN A 465 -11.69 11.97 18.30
C ASN A 465 -10.73 11.53 19.39
N SER A 466 -10.45 12.42 20.34
CA SER A 466 -9.87 12.07 21.64
C SER A 466 -10.72 11.03 22.39
N HIS A 467 -11.87 10.64 21.83
CA HIS A 467 -12.81 9.65 22.33
C HIS A 467 -12.67 8.24 21.72
N ASP A 468 -11.93 8.04 20.61
CA ASP A 468 -11.71 6.71 20.01
C ASP A 468 -10.45 6.02 20.55
N LEU A 469 -9.76 6.64 21.52
CA LEU A 469 -8.68 6.03 22.29
C LEU A 469 -9.19 4.99 23.33
N TYR A 470 -10.51 4.83 23.46
CA TYR A 470 -11.14 3.85 24.35
C TYR A 470 -12.44 3.29 23.75
N SER A 471 -12.38 2.61 22.61
CA SER A 471 -13.44 1.66 22.26
C SER A 471 -12.83 0.31 21.91
N ASP A 472 -13.05 -0.60 22.85
CA ASP A 472 -12.67 -2.00 22.86
C ASP A 472 -13.36 -2.79 21.72
N GLY A 473 -12.60 -3.73 21.16
CA GLY A 473 -13.06 -4.98 20.56
C GLY A 473 -14.36 -4.99 19.75
N SER A 474 -14.25 -4.79 18.44
CA SER A 474 -14.78 -5.72 17.42
C SER A 474 -14.64 -5.10 16.03
N ALA A 475 -13.64 -5.54 15.28
CA ALA A 475 -13.64 -5.35 13.84
C ALA A 475 -14.71 -6.29 13.26
N SER A 476 -15.94 -5.82 13.11
CA SER A 476 -16.95 -6.55 12.34
C SER A 476 -16.74 -6.32 10.85
N GLU A 477 -16.92 -7.40 10.11
CA GLU A 477 -16.49 -7.66 8.74
C GLU A 477 -17.43 -7.08 7.67
N SER A 478 -17.89 -5.84 7.82
CA SER A 478 -18.97 -5.27 6.98
C SER A 478 -18.72 -3.86 6.44
N ASP A 479 -17.58 -3.66 5.77
CA ASP A 479 -17.29 -2.45 4.98
C ASP A 479 -17.50 -2.69 3.47
N VAL A 480 -18.50 -3.49 3.14
CA VAL A 480 -19.16 -3.51 1.82
C VAL A 480 -20.47 -2.76 2.00
N TRP A 481 -20.56 -1.53 1.50
CA TRP A 481 -21.87 -0.91 1.29
C TRP A 481 -22.12 -0.81 -0.21
N ILE A 482 -22.88 -1.81 -0.66
CA ILE A 482 -23.69 -1.75 -1.87
C ILE A 482 -24.89 -0.82 -1.59
N ASP A 483 -25.31 -0.18 -2.67
CA ASP A 483 -26.40 0.75 -2.85
C ASP A 483 -27.74 0.38 -2.18
N SER A 484 -28.47 1.45 -1.85
CA SER A 484 -29.92 1.59 -1.81
C SER A 484 -30.72 1.18 -0.56
N HIS A 485 -31.41 2.20 -0.03
CA HIS A 485 -32.66 2.16 0.73
C HIS A 485 -32.69 1.54 2.14
N ILE A 486 -32.35 2.33 3.17
CA ILE A 486 -33.05 2.27 4.48
C ILE A 486 -33.24 3.69 5.06
N GLU A 487 -34.51 4.12 5.06
CA GLU A 487 -35.25 4.93 6.07
C GLU A 487 -34.56 6.17 6.68
N ARG A 488 -34.86 7.39 6.23
CA ARG A 488 -35.98 8.22 6.75
C ARG A 488 -36.59 7.75 8.09
N ARG A 489 -35.86 7.90 9.20
CA ARG A 489 -36.25 8.06 10.64
C ARG A 489 -35.01 7.63 11.44
N ASP A 490 -34.36 8.34 12.35
CA ASP A 490 -34.76 9.38 13.29
C ASP A 490 -33.52 10.21 13.67
N ILE A 491 -33.32 11.36 13.02
CA ILE A 491 -32.55 12.47 13.61
C ILE A 491 -33.44 13.70 13.55
N GLN A 492 -34.51 13.65 14.35
CA GLN A 492 -35.26 14.83 14.74
C GLN A 492 -34.93 15.12 16.20
N ARG A 493 -34.48 16.36 16.45
CA ARG A 493 -34.37 17.04 17.74
C ARG A 493 -33.02 16.92 18.46
N ARG A 494 -32.06 17.76 18.03
CA ARG A 494 -31.78 19.06 18.66
C ARG A 494 -30.85 19.88 17.76
N ASP A 495 -30.99 21.20 17.84
CA ASP A 495 -30.22 22.25 17.16
C ASP A 495 -30.60 22.63 15.73
N LEU A 496 -31.91 22.74 15.47
CA LEU A 496 -32.45 23.64 14.44
C LEU A 496 -32.55 25.07 14.98
N GLN A 497 -31.43 25.78 15.06
CA GLN A 497 -31.43 27.23 14.82
C GLN A 497 -30.76 27.47 13.47
N ARG A 498 -31.60 27.43 12.42
CA ARG A 498 -31.27 27.93 11.08
C ARG A 498 -30.71 29.35 11.19
N ARG A 499 -29.39 29.51 11.04
CA ARG A 499 -28.88 30.60 10.22
C ARG A 499 -29.06 30.13 8.78
N GLU A 500 -29.98 30.74 8.04
CA GLU A 500 -29.94 30.68 6.58
C GLU A 500 -28.67 31.40 6.13
N VAL A 501 -27.56 30.65 6.09
CA VAL A 501 -26.30 31.14 5.54
C VAL A 501 -26.47 31.11 4.03
N ARG A 502 -26.67 32.29 3.44
CA ARG A 502 -26.68 32.46 1.99
C ARG A 502 -25.27 32.12 1.48
N PRO A 503 -25.11 31.25 0.47
CA PRO A 503 -23.80 31.03 -0.14
C PRO A 503 -23.27 32.36 -0.68
N SER A 504 -22.00 32.64 -0.40
CA SER A 504 -21.27 33.77 -0.98
C SER A 504 -21.39 33.72 -2.51
N PRO A 505 -21.74 34.82 -3.20
CA PRO A 505 -21.96 34.83 -4.65
C PRO A 505 -20.67 34.73 -5.48
N LYS A 506 -19.54 34.28 -4.89
CA LYS A 506 -18.23 34.23 -5.55
C LYS A 506 -17.60 32.83 -5.65
N SER A 507 -18.21 31.75 -5.16
CA SER A 507 -17.69 30.39 -5.36
C SER A 507 -18.40 29.69 -6.53
N ASN A 508 -18.25 30.22 -7.74
CA ASN A 508 -18.70 29.56 -8.97
C ASN A 508 -17.78 28.39 -9.38
N SER A 509 -17.14 27.71 -8.41
CA SER A 509 -16.26 26.58 -8.70
C SER A 509 -17.10 25.32 -8.80
N ASN A 510 -17.48 24.97 -10.04
CA ASN A 510 -17.93 23.63 -10.41
C ASN A 510 -16.90 22.59 -9.96
N ASN A 511 -16.99 22.10 -8.71
CA ASN A 511 -16.06 21.10 -8.21
C ASN A 511 -16.54 19.71 -8.63
N TYR A 512 -16.45 19.42 -9.93
CA TYR A 512 -16.95 18.18 -10.52
C TYR A 512 -16.19 16.91 -10.05
N TYR A 513 -15.03 17.09 -9.41
CA TYR A 513 -14.29 16.01 -8.75
C TYR A 513 -14.88 15.63 -7.39
N ALA A 514 -15.63 16.50 -6.74
CA ALA A 514 -16.26 16.17 -5.46
C ALA A 514 -17.37 15.15 -5.66
N HIS A 515 -17.42 14.12 -4.82
CA HIS A 515 -18.52 13.16 -4.84
C HIS A 515 -19.87 13.85 -4.60
N PRO A 516 -20.96 13.41 -5.25
CA PRO A 516 -22.30 13.98 -5.09
C PRO A 516 -22.74 14.13 -3.62
N ASP A 517 -22.52 13.10 -2.80
CA ASP A 517 -22.88 13.14 -1.37
C ASP A 517 -22.17 14.26 -0.61
N LYS A 518 -20.90 14.52 -0.96
CA LYS A 518 -20.12 15.62 -0.40
C LYS A 518 -20.57 16.99 -0.87
N ARG A 519 -20.99 17.11 -2.14
CA ARG A 519 -21.57 18.36 -2.65
C ARG A 519 -22.93 18.65 -2.03
N TRP A 520 -23.74 17.61 -1.83
CA TRP A 520 -25.06 17.73 -1.23
C TRP A 520 -24.98 18.03 0.27
N ASN A 521 -24.07 17.36 0.97
CA ASN A 521 -23.84 17.54 2.40
C ASN A 521 -22.33 17.61 2.69
N PRO A 522 -21.76 18.83 2.74
CA PRO A 522 -20.33 19.05 3.04
C PRO A 522 -19.88 18.45 4.38
N ALA A 523 -20.80 18.31 5.34
CA ALA A 523 -20.52 17.78 6.67
C ALA A 523 -20.34 16.24 6.71
N VAL A 524 -20.67 15.51 5.64
CA VAL A 524 -20.38 14.06 5.55
C VAL A 524 -18.87 13.87 5.65
N ARG A 525 -18.37 12.87 6.36
CA ARG A 525 -16.91 12.61 6.44
C ARG A 525 -16.38 12.13 5.08
N TYR A 526 -15.13 12.50 4.74
CA TYR A 526 -14.53 11.98 3.52
C TYR A 526 -14.30 10.47 3.64
N SER A 527 -14.48 9.74 2.54
CA SER A 527 -14.37 8.29 2.49
C SER A 527 -13.60 7.87 1.23
N ARG A 528 -13.16 6.61 1.18
CA ARG A 528 -12.50 6.01 0.02
C ARG A 528 -13.35 6.09 -1.25
N ALA A 529 -14.67 5.98 -1.12
CA ALA A 529 -15.58 6.07 -2.26
C ALA A 529 -15.52 7.44 -2.96
N HIS A 530 -15.28 8.50 -2.19
CA HIS A 530 -15.12 9.84 -2.77
C HIS A 530 -13.83 9.96 -3.58
N ASP A 531 -12.70 9.41 -3.10
CA ASP A 531 -11.45 9.36 -3.87
C ASP A 531 -11.62 8.52 -5.15
N ILE A 532 -12.33 7.39 -5.08
CA ILE A 532 -12.60 6.54 -6.25
C ILE A 532 -13.39 7.32 -7.30
N TYR A 533 -14.38 8.11 -6.89
CA TYR A 533 -15.13 8.97 -7.80
C TYR A 533 -14.25 10.04 -8.45
N SER A 534 -13.43 10.74 -7.65
CA SER A 534 -12.50 11.75 -8.16
C SER A 534 -11.45 11.14 -9.11
N LEU A 535 -10.96 9.93 -8.80
CA LEU A 535 -10.09 9.14 -9.67
C LEU A 535 -10.80 8.77 -10.98
N GLY A 536 -12.07 8.36 -10.94
CA GLY A 536 -12.86 8.10 -12.15
C GLY A 536 -12.96 9.33 -13.06
N CYS A 537 -13.16 10.51 -12.48
CA CYS A 537 -13.14 11.77 -13.22
C CYS A 537 -11.78 12.04 -13.87
N LEU A 538 -10.67 11.85 -13.13
CA LEU A 538 -9.31 11.97 -13.64
C LEU A 538 -9.01 10.99 -14.78
N LEU A 539 -9.43 9.73 -14.64
CA LEU A 539 -9.24 8.70 -15.68
C LEU A 539 -9.99 9.06 -16.96
N LEU A 540 -11.18 9.65 -16.83
CA LEU A 540 -11.95 10.14 -17.98
C LEU A 540 -11.26 11.31 -18.67
N GLU A 541 -10.70 12.27 -17.92
CA GLU A 541 -9.88 13.36 -18.48
C GLU A 541 -8.65 12.83 -19.22
N ILE A 542 -7.97 11.82 -18.67
CA ILE A 542 -6.81 11.19 -19.32
C ILE A 542 -7.23 10.44 -20.59
N GLY A 543 -8.35 9.71 -20.55
CA GLY A 543 -8.86 8.95 -21.69
C GLY A 543 -9.26 9.85 -22.86
N LEU A 544 -10.04 10.90 -22.59
CA LEU A 544 -10.49 11.87 -23.59
C LEU A 544 -9.40 12.87 -23.98
N TRP A 545 -8.40 13.05 -23.13
CA TRP A 545 -7.34 14.06 -23.26
C TRP A 545 -7.87 15.50 -23.36
N GLU A 546 -8.94 15.78 -22.62
CA GLU A 546 -9.61 17.09 -22.54
C GLU A 546 -10.08 17.32 -21.09
N PRO A 547 -10.08 18.56 -20.57
CA PRO A 547 -10.63 18.86 -19.24
C PRO A 547 -12.14 18.57 -19.20
N LEU A 548 -12.65 18.00 -18.10
CA LEU A 548 -14.07 17.61 -18.01
C LEU A 548 -15.04 18.79 -18.12
N GLU A 549 -14.61 20.00 -17.77
CA GLU A 549 -15.37 21.23 -17.94
C GLU A 549 -15.73 21.52 -19.40
N GLN A 550 -14.93 21.04 -20.35
CA GLN A 550 -15.18 21.20 -21.79
C GLN A 550 -16.05 20.07 -22.35
N VAL A 551 -16.13 18.94 -21.63
CA VAL A 551 -16.86 17.74 -22.04
C VAL A 551 -18.28 17.75 -21.48
N THR A 552 -18.49 18.32 -20.30
CA THR A 552 -19.77 18.26 -19.58
C THR A 552 -20.17 19.64 -19.05
N ASP A 553 -21.36 20.12 -19.44
CA ASP A 553 -22.00 21.28 -18.81
C ASP A 553 -22.56 20.87 -17.44
N VAL A 554 -21.71 20.94 -16.42
CA VAL A 554 -22.13 20.79 -15.03
C VAL A 554 -22.84 22.07 -14.62
N LEU A 555 -24.13 22.20 -14.95
CA LEU A 555 -24.99 23.21 -14.30
C LEU A 555 -25.62 22.55 -13.07
N ASP A 556 -25.37 23.20 -11.93
CA ASP A 556 -25.44 22.65 -10.59
C ASP A 556 -26.80 22.16 -10.09
N ARG A 557 -26.72 21.18 -9.18
CA ARG A 557 -27.75 20.52 -8.33
C ARG A 557 -28.43 19.25 -8.84
N ASP A 558 -28.36 18.91 -10.12
CA ASP A 558 -28.98 17.68 -10.64
C ASP A 558 -27.94 16.56 -10.83
N TYR A 559 -27.86 15.66 -9.84
CA TYR A 559 -26.98 14.49 -9.88
C TYR A 559 -27.24 13.60 -11.10
N ASP A 560 -28.50 13.36 -11.46
CA ASP A 560 -28.85 12.47 -12.56
C ASP A 560 -28.41 13.05 -13.91
N ARG A 561 -28.37 14.39 -14.02
CA ARG A 561 -27.82 15.06 -15.20
C ARG A 561 -26.29 14.93 -15.26
N VAL A 562 -25.58 15.13 -14.14
CA VAL A 562 -24.12 14.96 -14.09
C VAL A 562 -23.72 13.52 -14.38
N LYS A 563 -24.42 12.55 -13.78
CA LYS A 563 -24.21 11.12 -14.03
C LYS A 563 -24.40 10.76 -15.51
N ARG A 564 -25.51 11.21 -16.12
CA ARG A 564 -25.76 10.99 -17.56
C ARG A 564 -24.68 11.62 -18.44
N ALA A 565 -24.27 12.85 -18.14
CA ALA A 565 -23.22 13.53 -18.89
C ALA A 565 -21.87 12.79 -18.81
N LEU A 566 -21.51 12.26 -17.63
CA LEU A 566 -20.30 11.43 -17.48
C LEU A 566 -20.45 10.09 -18.22
N GLN A 567 -21.62 9.46 -18.20
CA GLN A 567 -21.89 8.25 -18.97
C GLN A 567 -21.79 8.49 -20.49
N GLU A 568 -22.37 9.58 -20.98
CA GLU A 568 -22.23 10.00 -22.38
C GLU A 568 -20.77 10.27 -22.75
N ALA A 569 -20.01 10.90 -21.86
CA ALA A 569 -18.58 11.11 -22.03
C ALA A 569 -17.79 9.78 -22.10
N THR A 570 -18.18 8.76 -21.31
CA THR A 570 -17.54 7.43 -21.42
C THR A 570 -17.82 6.75 -22.75
N LEU A 571 -18.98 6.96 -23.37
CA LEU A 571 -19.28 6.40 -24.69
C LEU A 571 -18.36 6.94 -25.78
N ARG A 572 -17.85 8.19 -25.64
CA ARG A 572 -16.86 8.75 -26.57
C ARG A 572 -15.51 8.02 -26.56
N LEU A 573 -15.23 7.21 -25.52
CA LEU A 573 -14.00 6.41 -25.44
C LEU A 573 -14.08 5.14 -26.31
N ASP A 574 -15.27 4.64 -26.60
CA ASP A 574 -15.50 3.39 -27.33
C ASP A 574 -15.47 3.57 -28.87
N GLY A 575 -15.30 4.80 -29.36
CA GLY A 575 -15.37 5.14 -30.79
C GLY A 575 -16.79 5.47 -31.20
#